data_AF-A0A2A9P2G6-F1
#
_entry.id   AF-A0A2A9P2G6-F1
#
_cell.length_a   1.000
_cell.length_b   1.000
_cell.length_c   1.000
_cell.angle_alpha   90.00
_cell.angle_beta   90.00
_cell.angle_gamma   90.00
#
_symmetry.space_group_name_H-M   'P 1'
#
loop_
_entity.id
_entity.type
_entity.pdbx_description
1 polymer ?
#
loop_
_entity_poly.entity_id
_entity_poly.type
_entity_poly.pdbx_seq_one_letter_code
_entity_poly.pdbx_strand_id
1 'polypeptide(L)'
;MPERWLPVSHPLYDDRFANDRRAVFKPFSHGPRDCIGKNLAYSEMRLIISKLLYRFDFSLPPGQDDWHESQNVVTLWTKGPLYIRLRRRHAGGLS
;
A
#
# COMPACT_ATOMS: atom_id res chain seq x y z
N MET A 1 -2.31 -7.63 -4.13
CA MET A 1 -1.24 -7.79 -5.14
C MET A 1 -1.19 -6.59 -6.06
N PRO A 2 -0.08 -5.82 -6.07
CA PRO A 2 0.15 -4.72 -7.02
C PRO A 2 0.18 -5.15 -8.49
N GLU A 3 0.64 -6.38 -8.77
CA GLU A 3 0.82 -6.98 -10.10
C GLU A 3 -0.48 -6.98 -10.91
N ARG A 4 -1.60 -7.12 -10.20
CA ARG A 4 -2.97 -7.02 -10.72
C ARG A 4 -3.23 -5.77 -11.57
N TRP A 5 -2.54 -4.66 -11.31
CA TRP A 5 -2.79 -3.35 -11.92
C TRP A 5 -1.78 -2.99 -13.02
N LEU A 6 -0.82 -3.87 -13.30
CA LEU A 6 0.21 -3.63 -14.31
C LEU A 6 -0.32 -3.87 -15.73
N PRO A 7 0.23 -3.17 -16.75
CA PRO A 7 -0.07 -3.47 -18.15
C PRO A 7 0.62 -4.76 -18.61
N VAL A 8 0.09 -5.39 -19.66
CA VAL A 8 0.63 -6.64 -20.25
C VAL A 8 2.09 -6.50 -20.68
N SER A 9 2.51 -5.28 -21.04
CA SER A 9 3.90 -4.98 -21.42
C SER A 9 4.89 -4.92 -20.25
N HIS A 10 4.43 -4.98 -19.00
CA HIS A 10 5.29 -4.84 -17.83
C HIS A 10 5.99 -6.17 -17.48
N PRO A 11 7.29 -6.20 -17.15
CA PRO A 11 8.01 -7.43 -16.84
C PRO A 11 7.44 -8.25 -15.68
N LEU A 12 6.81 -7.57 -14.72
CA LEU A 12 6.15 -8.18 -13.54
C LEU A 12 4.64 -8.41 -13.76
N TYR A 13 4.16 -8.35 -14.99
CA TYR A 13 2.76 -8.67 -15.29
C TYR A 13 2.47 -10.14 -14.97
N ASP A 14 1.26 -10.40 -14.49
CA ASP A 14 0.79 -11.73 -14.10
C ASP A 14 -0.57 -12.01 -14.76
N ASP A 15 -0.58 -12.97 -15.68
CA ASP A 15 -1.74 -13.37 -16.47
C ASP A 15 -2.92 -13.86 -15.62
N ARG A 16 -2.67 -14.28 -14.36
CA ARG A 16 -3.73 -14.70 -13.44
C ARG A 16 -4.79 -13.62 -13.21
N PHE A 17 -4.44 -12.34 -13.40
CA PHE A 17 -5.36 -11.21 -13.26
C PHE A 17 -5.89 -10.66 -14.60
N ALA A 18 -5.64 -11.32 -15.73
CA ALA A 18 -6.05 -10.82 -17.05
C ALA A 18 -7.57 -10.60 -17.15
N ASN A 19 -8.37 -11.48 -16.51
CA ASN A 19 -9.83 -11.45 -16.55
C ASN A 19 -10.47 -10.79 -15.33
N ASP A 20 -9.67 -10.12 -14.48
CA ASP A 20 -10.19 -9.48 -13.28
C ASP A 20 -11.09 -8.27 -13.59
N ARG A 21 -12.23 -8.18 -12.90
CA ARG A 21 -13.12 -7.02 -12.97
C ARG A 21 -12.56 -5.83 -12.19
N ARG A 22 -11.53 -5.17 -12.71
CA ARG A 22 -10.86 -4.02 -12.08
C ARG A 22 -11.82 -2.88 -11.73
N ALA A 23 -12.90 -2.71 -12.50
CA ALA A 23 -13.89 -1.65 -12.28
C ALA A 23 -14.63 -1.74 -10.94
N VAL A 24 -14.70 -2.91 -10.30
CA VAL A 24 -15.38 -3.10 -9.00
C VAL A 24 -14.59 -2.54 -7.82
N PHE A 25 -13.30 -2.25 -8.00
CA PHE A 25 -12.47 -1.66 -6.95
C PHE A 25 -12.78 -0.16 -6.82
N LYS A 26 -13.58 0.18 -5.80
CA LYS A 26 -14.06 1.54 -5.52
C LYS A 26 -13.66 1.98 -4.09
N PRO A 27 -12.36 2.12 -3.77
CA PRO A 27 -11.89 2.43 -2.42
C PRO A 27 -12.33 3.80 -1.90
N PHE A 28 -12.74 4.69 -2.80
CA PHE A 28 -13.24 6.03 -2.50
C PHE A 28 -14.75 6.13 -2.74
N SER A 29 -15.47 5.00 -2.72
CA SER A 29 -16.89 4.89 -3.09
C SER A 29 -17.14 5.19 -4.59
N HIS A 30 -18.40 5.38 -4.98
CA HIS A 30 -18.83 5.62 -6.35
C HIS A 30 -20.16 6.40 -6.40
N GLY A 31 -20.45 7.05 -7.53
CA GLY A 31 -21.69 7.77 -7.78
C GLY A 31 -21.80 9.04 -6.93
N PRO A 32 -23.00 9.43 -6.47
CA PRO A 32 -23.21 10.61 -5.62
C PRO A 32 -22.44 10.57 -4.29
N ARG A 33 -21.92 9.41 -3.88
CA ARG A 33 -21.11 9.21 -2.69
C ARG A 33 -19.61 9.06 -3.00
N ASP A 34 -19.15 9.30 -4.23
CA ASP A 34 -17.72 9.29 -4.57
C ASP A 34 -16.99 10.40 -3.79
N CYS A 35 -15.81 10.08 -3.26
CA CYS A 35 -15.08 11.01 -2.42
C CYS A 35 -14.52 12.18 -3.23
N ILE A 36 -14.97 13.40 -2.92
CA ILE A 36 -14.44 14.64 -3.52
C ILE A 36 -12.93 14.82 -3.29
N GLY A 37 -12.41 14.29 -2.16
CA GLY A 37 -11.00 14.36 -1.78
C GLY A 37 -10.10 13.31 -2.43
N LYS A 38 -10.61 12.45 -3.31
CA LYS A 38 -9.87 11.32 -3.90
C LYS A 38 -8.53 11.71 -4.55
N ASN A 39 -8.50 12.80 -5.31
CA ASN A 39 -7.27 13.25 -5.98
C ASN A 39 -6.23 13.77 -4.99
N LEU A 40 -6.69 14.47 -3.95
CA LEU A 40 -5.82 14.95 -2.87
C LEU A 40 -5.25 13.75 -2.09
N ALA A 41 -6.11 12.82 -1.67
CA ALA A 41 -5.70 11.62 -0.96
C ALA A 41 -4.64 10.82 -1.74
N TYR A 42 -4.81 10.63 -3.05
CA TYR A 42 -3.78 9.97 -3.87
C TYR A 42 -2.46 10.75 -3.92
N SER A 43 -2.52 12.07 -3.98
CA SER A 43 -1.33 12.92 -4.02
C SER A 43 -0.57 12.86 -2.70
N GLU A 44 -1.28 12.93 -1.57
CA GLU A 44 -0.71 12.81 -0.23
C GLU A 44 -0.11 11.43 0.00
N MET A 45 -0.83 10.35 -0.32
CA MET A 45 -0.31 8.99 -0.20
C MET A 45 0.98 8.79 -1.00
N ARG A 46 1.02 9.25 -2.26
CA ARG A 46 2.22 9.18 -3.09
C ARG A 46 3.37 9.98 -2.48
N LEU A 47 3.11 11.20 -2.01
CA LEU A 47 4.13 12.05 -1.41
C LEU A 47 4.72 11.42 -0.14
N ILE A 48 3.87 10.93 0.76
CA ILE A 48 4.27 10.29 2.01
C ILE A 48 5.11 9.04 1.72
N ILE A 49 4.60 8.12 0.90
CA ILE A 49 5.30 6.87 0.55
C ILE A 49 6.64 7.19 -0.12
N SER A 50 6.67 8.14 -1.07
CA SER A 50 7.91 8.50 -1.77
C SER A 50 8.96 9.06 -0.81
N LYS A 51 8.57 9.96 0.10
CA LYS A 51 9.48 10.52 1.11
C LYS A 51 10.01 9.45 2.07
N LEU A 52 9.13 8.54 2.49
CA LEU A 52 9.48 7.42 3.36
C LEU A 52 10.49 6.48 2.68
N LEU A 53 10.17 6.00 1.48
CA LEU A 53 11.03 5.09 0.72
C LEU A 53 12.34 5.74 0.28
N TYR A 54 12.38 7.05 0.04
CA TYR A 54 13.59 7.76 -0.34
C TYR A 54 14.55 7.96 0.85
N ARG A 55 14.00 8.22 2.05
CA ARG A 55 14.80 8.63 3.21
C ARG A 55 15.14 7.51 4.18
N PHE A 56 14.43 6.38 4.14
CA PHE A 56 14.56 5.35 5.16
C PHE A 56 14.63 3.94 4.59
N ASP A 57 15.32 3.08 5.33
CA ASP A 57 15.23 1.63 5.24
C ASP A 57 14.33 1.11 6.37
N PHE A 58 13.48 0.14 6.04
CA PHE A 58 12.42 -0.38 6.91
C PHE A 58 12.75 -1.82 7.30
N SER A 59 12.55 -2.18 8.56
CA SER A 59 12.54 -3.57 9.01
C SER A 59 11.50 -3.78 10.11
N LEU A 60 10.95 -4.99 10.19
CA LEU A 60 10.08 -5.40 11.29
C LEU A 60 10.95 -5.81 12.49
N PRO A 61 10.65 -5.35 13.71
CA PRO A 61 11.25 -5.93 14.91
C PRO A 61 10.68 -7.34 15.16
N PRO A 62 11.37 -8.20 15.95
CA PRO A 62 10.88 -9.53 16.27
C PRO A 62 9.47 -9.50 16.88
N GLY A 63 8.59 -10.39 16.42
CA GLY A 63 7.20 -10.49 16.93
C GLY A 63 6.22 -9.49 16.30
N GLN A 64 6.50 -9.02 15.08
CA GLN A 64 5.57 -8.20 14.28
C GLN A 64 5.16 -8.88 12.96
N ASP A 65 5.60 -10.12 12.73
CA ASP A 65 5.46 -10.81 11.44
C ASP A 65 4.02 -11.22 11.13
N ASP A 66 3.20 -11.46 12.15
CA ASP A 66 1.79 -11.86 12.08
C ASP A 66 0.82 -10.69 12.31
N TRP A 67 1.33 -9.45 12.20
CA TRP A 67 0.52 -8.27 12.49
C TRP A 67 -0.71 -8.22 11.58
N HIS A 68 -0.61 -8.58 10.30
CA HIS A 68 -1.76 -8.50 9.39
C HIS A 68 -2.85 -9.52 9.74
N GLU A 69 -2.46 -10.73 10.15
CA GLU A 69 -3.33 -11.85 10.50
C GLU A 69 -4.02 -11.66 11.87
N SER A 70 -3.34 -10.97 12.80
CA SER A 70 -3.85 -10.71 14.15
C SER A 70 -4.93 -9.61 14.22
N GLN A 71 -5.25 -8.96 13.09
CA GLN A 71 -6.26 -7.90 13.04
C GLN A 71 -7.68 -8.50 13.06
N ASN A 72 -8.34 -8.43 14.21
CA ASN A 72 -9.73 -8.88 14.35
C ASN A 72 -10.70 -7.84 13.78
N VAL A 73 -11.54 -8.26 12.83
CA VAL A 73 -12.56 -7.40 12.22
C VAL A 73 -13.93 -7.80 12.77
N VAL A 74 -14.37 -7.14 13.83
CA VAL A 74 -15.67 -7.44 14.46
C VAL A 74 -16.74 -6.44 14.00
N THR A 75 -16.44 -5.13 14.03
CA THR A 75 -17.38 -4.06 13.59
C THR A 75 -16.63 -2.83 13.06
N LEU A 76 -15.57 -2.42 13.75
CA LEU A 76 -14.52 -1.54 13.23
C LEU A 76 -13.21 -2.32 13.19
N TRP A 77 -12.33 -1.99 12.24
CA TRP A 77 -10.95 -2.47 12.26
C TRP A 77 -10.23 -1.85 13.46
N THR A 78 -10.20 -2.56 14.59
CA THR A 78 -9.31 -2.22 15.71
C THR A 78 -7.92 -2.68 15.33
N LYS A 79 -7.14 -1.78 14.72
CA LYS A 79 -5.78 -2.10 14.34
C LYS A 79 -4.84 -2.01 15.53
N GLY A 80 -4.17 -3.11 15.86
CA GLY A 80 -3.07 -3.11 16.84
C GLY A 80 -1.90 -2.26 16.33
N PRO A 81 -0.95 -1.85 17.19
CA PRO A 81 0.22 -1.12 16.74
C PRO A 81 1.08 -1.98 15.80
N LEU A 82 1.46 -1.45 14.65
CA LEU A 82 2.50 -2.02 13.78
C LEU A 82 3.81 -1.31 14.09
N TYR A 83 4.68 -1.94 14.87
CA TYR A 83 5.99 -1.39 15.17
C TYR A 83 6.94 -1.62 14.00
N ILE A 84 7.63 -0.56 13.56
CA ILE A 84 8.59 -0.62 12.45
C ILE A 84 9.89 0.05 12.89
N ARG A 85 11.01 -0.57 12.57
CA ARG A 85 12.34 0.03 12.73
C ARG A 85 12.70 0.81 11.48
N LEU A 86 12.95 2.11 11.66
CA LEU A 86 13.39 3.02 10.60
C LEU A 86 14.87 3.33 10.77
N ARG A 87 15.65 3.17 9.70
CA ARG A 87 17.03 3.66 9.62
C ARG A 87 17.13 4.69 8.52
N ARG A 88 17.77 5.83 8.77
CA ARG A 88 17.97 6.85 7.73
C ARG A 88 18.89 6.29 6.65
N ARG A 89 18.43 6.32 5.40
CA ARG A 89 19.24 5.95 4.24
C ARG A 89 20.26 7.07 3.99
N HIS A 90 21.54 6.72 3.94
CA HIS A 90 22.59 7.67 3.57
C HIS A 90 22.50 7.97 2.07
N ALA A 91 22.64 9.24 1.69
CA ALA A 91 22.69 9.66 0.30
C ALA A 91 24.03 9.23 -0.33
N GLY A 92 24.14 7.95 -0.69
CA GLY A 92 25.39 7.40 -1.23
C GLY A 92 25.43 5.89 -1.48
N GLY A 93 24.31 5.19 -1.60
CA GLY A 93 24.34 3.75 -1.82
C GLY A 93 23.12 3.23 -2.56
N LEU A 94 23.16 3.31 -3.88
CA LEU A 94 22.73 2.17 -4.70
C LEU A 94 23.82 1.11 -4.47
N SER A 95 23.57 0.19 -3.53
CA SER A 95 24.35 -1.04 -3.35
C SER A 95 23.40 -2.22 -3.53
#